data_AF-A0A223NUD2-F1
#
_entry.id   AF-A0A223NUD2-F1
#
_cell.length_a   1.000
_cell.length_b   1.000
_cell.length_c   1.000
_cell.angle_alpha   90.00
_cell.angle_beta   90.00
_cell.angle_gamma   90.00
#
_symmetry.space_group_name_H-M   'P 1'
#
loop_
_entity.id
_entity.type
_entity.pdbx_description
1 polymer ?
#
loop_
_entity_poly.entity_id
_entity_poly.type
_entity_poly.pdbx_seq_one_letter_code
_entity_poly.pdbx_strand_id
1 'polypeptide(L)'
;MTDLNEYECEMLDAVLEAFGIPDSLTRRQLLELFDQDEAMAFAMVQALHREGLVAESGKHGDYELPEKLILKPKGEKFLKEGGFVGRYRQEQQKPVVAGGTLAKLQQQNMRLQNEKLSGESQVRDLRKAVNNLQTRQYIWFVLIIVALIAGYLLGHR
;
A
#
# COMPACT_ATOMS: atom_id res chain seq x y z
N MET A 1 -8.96 4.84 -12.21
CA MET A 1 -7.76 5.32 -11.52
C MET A 1 -6.70 4.29 -11.78
N THR A 2 -5.92 4.53 -12.82
CA THR A 2 -4.74 3.75 -13.15
C THR A 2 -3.67 4.11 -12.11
N ASP A 3 -3.10 3.11 -11.45
CA ASP A 3 -1.94 3.25 -10.56
C ASP A 3 -0.70 3.60 -11.39
N LEU A 4 -0.73 4.74 -12.08
CA LEU A 4 0.40 5.24 -12.86
C LEU A 4 1.41 5.87 -11.89
N ASN A 5 2.65 5.43 -11.98
CA ASN A 5 3.75 6.01 -11.23
C ASN A 5 4.11 7.41 -11.78
N GLU A 6 4.82 8.23 -11.02
CA GLU A 6 5.29 9.57 -11.45
C GLU A 6 6.07 9.50 -12.77
N TYR A 7 6.93 8.48 -12.92
CA TYR A 7 7.67 8.21 -14.15
C TYR A 7 6.76 7.91 -15.36
N GLU A 8 5.68 7.15 -15.15
CA GLU A 8 4.74 6.82 -16.22
C GLU A 8 3.91 8.05 -16.62
N CYS A 9 3.57 8.91 -15.64
CA CYS A 9 2.94 10.20 -15.90
C CYS A 9 3.85 11.13 -16.71
N GLU A 10 5.13 11.24 -16.34
CA GLU A 10 6.11 12.03 -17.10
C GLU A 10 6.25 11.53 -18.52
N MET A 11 6.28 10.21 -18.71
CA MET A 11 6.42 9.61 -20.04
C MET A 11 5.16 9.78 -20.90
N LEU A 12 3.96 9.69 -20.32
CA LEU A 12 2.72 10.00 -21.02
C LEU A 12 2.63 11.47 -21.44
N ASP A 13 3.08 12.38 -20.57
CA ASP A 13 3.16 13.80 -20.90
C ASP A 13 4.20 14.06 -22.00
N ALA A 14 5.35 13.40 -21.96
CA ALA A 14 6.36 13.48 -23.02
C ALA A 14 5.83 12.99 -24.37
N VAL A 15 5.03 11.91 -24.41
CA VAL A 15 4.37 11.45 -25.64
C VAL A 15 3.35 12.47 -26.14
N LEU A 16 2.56 13.06 -25.25
CA LEU A 16 1.58 14.08 -25.61
C LEU A 16 2.26 15.36 -26.11
N GLU A 17 3.40 15.76 -25.53
CA GLU A 17 4.23 16.87 -26.00
C GLU A 17 4.88 16.56 -27.35
N ALA A 18 5.25 15.30 -27.61
CA ALA A 18 5.87 14.89 -28.86
C ALA A 18 4.94 15.02 -30.08
N PHE A 19 3.61 15.11 -29.88
CA PHE A 19 2.71 15.52 -30.97
C PHE A 19 3.05 16.94 -31.45
N GLY A 20 3.39 17.88 -30.56
CA GLY A 20 3.88 19.21 -30.96
C GLY A 20 2.97 19.93 -31.96
N ILE A 21 3.53 20.33 -33.11
CA ILE A 21 2.81 21.02 -34.21
C ILE A 21 2.01 20.04 -35.10
N PRO A 22 2.52 18.86 -35.48
CA PRO A 22 1.68 17.87 -36.14
C PRO A 22 0.74 17.21 -35.13
N ASP A 23 -0.58 17.34 -35.28
CA ASP A 23 -1.59 16.63 -34.46
C ASP A 23 -1.56 15.10 -34.62
N SER A 24 -0.47 14.51 -35.12
CA SER A 24 -0.31 13.09 -35.29
C SER A 24 1.11 12.58 -35.14
N LEU A 25 1.23 11.39 -34.55
CA LEU A 25 2.46 10.61 -34.46
C LEU A 25 2.33 9.32 -35.26
N THR A 26 3.37 8.96 -36.00
CA THR A 26 3.47 7.68 -36.70
C THR A 26 4.06 6.61 -35.81
N ARG A 27 3.81 5.32 -36.11
CA ARG A 27 4.41 4.18 -35.38
C ARG A 27 5.92 4.31 -35.20
N ARG A 28 6.65 4.75 -36.26
CA ARG A 28 8.11 4.90 -36.19
C ARG A 28 8.53 5.98 -35.19
N GLN A 29 7.85 7.12 -35.17
CA GLN A 29 8.13 8.20 -34.22
C GLN A 29 7.80 7.79 -32.79
N LEU A 30 6.73 7.01 -32.59
CA LEU A 30 6.43 6.44 -31.27
C LEU A 30 7.55 5.49 -30.82
N LEU A 31 7.97 4.56 -31.67
CA LEU A 31 9.07 3.66 -31.33
C LEU A 31 10.39 4.41 -31.05
N GLU A 32 10.65 5.51 -31.75
CA GLU A 32 11.81 6.38 -31.47
C GLU A 32 11.74 7.04 -30.07
N LEU A 33 10.54 7.38 -29.58
CA LEU A 33 10.36 7.93 -28.22
C LEU A 33 10.55 6.90 -27.11
N PHE A 34 10.38 5.62 -27.43
CA PHE A 34 10.46 4.51 -26.48
C PHE A 34 11.71 3.63 -26.71
N ASP A 35 12.76 4.13 -27.38
CA ASP A 35 13.99 3.37 -27.66
C ASP A 35 13.75 1.99 -28.30
N GLN A 36 12.76 1.91 -29.20
CA GLN A 36 12.25 0.70 -29.85
C GLN A 36 11.56 -0.33 -28.93
N ASP A 37 11.22 0.04 -27.69
CA ASP A 37 10.38 -0.78 -26.82
C ASP A 37 8.90 -0.67 -27.23
N GLU A 38 8.48 -1.61 -28.08
CA GLU A 38 7.10 -1.70 -28.57
C GLU A 38 6.09 -2.05 -27.47
N ALA A 39 6.48 -2.83 -26.46
CA ALA A 39 5.58 -3.24 -25.39
C ALA A 39 5.24 -2.04 -24.50
N MET A 40 6.26 -1.25 -24.14
CA MET A 40 6.09 -0.02 -23.36
C MET A 40 5.30 1.03 -24.14
N ALA A 41 5.64 1.25 -25.42
CA ALA A 41 4.92 2.16 -26.28
C ALA A 41 3.43 1.79 -26.41
N PHE A 42 3.14 0.51 -26.60
CA PHE A 42 1.76 0.02 -26.71
C PHE A 42 0.97 0.24 -25.41
N ALA A 43 1.56 -0.07 -24.25
CA ALA A 43 0.91 0.14 -22.96
C ALA A 43 0.56 1.62 -22.72
N MET A 44 1.48 2.53 -23.06
CA MET A 44 1.27 3.97 -22.91
C MET A 44 0.23 4.50 -23.91
N VAL A 45 0.26 4.04 -25.16
CA VAL A 45 -0.77 4.37 -26.16
C VAL A 45 -2.16 3.92 -25.71
N GLN A 46 -2.28 2.71 -25.16
CA GLN A 46 -3.55 2.24 -24.61
C GLN A 46 -4.03 3.11 -23.44
N ALA A 47 -3.13 3.54 -22.55
CA ALA A 47 -3.48 4.45 -21.46
C ALA A 47 -4.03 5.78 -22.01
N LEU A 48 -3.37 6.37 -23.01
CA LEU A 48 -3.84 7.59 -23.68
C LEU A 48 -5.18 7.40 -24.40
N HIS A 49 -5.37 6.24 -25.04
CA HIS A 49 -6.61 5.90 -25.73
C HIS A 49 -7.78 5.75 -24.75
N ARG A 50 -7.55 5.03 -23.63
CA ARG A 50 -8.55 4.81 -22.57
C ARG A 50 -9.02 6.12 -21.94
N GLU A 51 -8.11 7.07 -21.75
CA GLU A 51 -8.42 8.42 -21.25
C GLU A 51 -9.07 9.32 -22.33
N GLY A 52 -9.12 8.85 -23.57
CA GLY A 52 -9.72 9.53 -24.72
C GLY A 52 -8.93 10.77 -25.15
N LEU A 53 -7.62 10.79 -24.88
CA LEU A 53 -6.73 11.89 -25.24
C LEU A 53 -6.23 11.78 -26.69
N VAL A 54 -6.18 10.56 -27.22
CA VAL A 54 -5.72 10.26 -28.58
C VAL A 54 -6.76 9.42 -29.35
N ALA A 55 -6.64 9.41 -30.67
CA ALA A 55 -7.37 8.54 -31.59
C ALA A 55 -6.38 7.70 -32.40
N GLU A 56 -6.82 6.52 -32.80
CA GLU A 56 -6.04 5.59 -33.64
C GLU A 56 -6.50 5.74 -35.09
N SER A 57 -5.57 5.64 -36.03
CA SER A 57 -5.85 5.66 -37.46
C SER A 57 -4.93 4.70 -38.20
N GLY A 58 -5.51 3.88 -39.09
CA GLY A 58 -4.80 2.84 -39.83
C GLY A 58 -5.19 1.43 -39.38
N LYS A 59 -4.55 0.42 -39.98
CA LYS A 59 -4.75 -0.98 -39.59
C LYS A 59 -3.69 -1.41 -38.59
N HIS A 60 -4.09 -2.11 -37.54
CA HIS A 60 -3.18 -2.75 -36.59
C HIS A 60 -3.86 -3.98 -35.98
N GLY A 61 -3.06 -4.94 -35.50
CA GLY A 61 -3.56 -6.06 -34.70
C GLY A 61 -3.98 -5.62 -33.29
N ASP A 62 -4.67 -6.51 -32.57
CA ASP A 62 -5.17 -6.27 -31.20
C ASP A 62 -4.06 -5.97 -30.16
N TYR A 63 -2.81 -6.30 -30.48
CA TYR A 63 -1.63 -6.14 -29.63
C TYR A 63 -0.48 -5.40 -30.31
N GLU A 64 -0.78 -4.65 -31.37
CA GLU A 64 0.22 -3.92 -32.14
C GLU A 64 0.01 -2.42 -32.01
N LEU A 65 1.10 -1.65 -32.15
CA LEU A 65 1.02 -0.21 -32.24
C LEU A 65 0.23 0.22 -33.48
N PRO A 66 -0.71 1.18 -33.35
CA PRO A 66 -1.42 1.73 -34.50
C PRO A 66 -0.44 2.41 -35.46
N GLU A 67 -0.72 2.34 -36.76
CA GLU A 67 0.10 2.98 -37.80
C GLU A 67 0.25 4.49 -37.56
N LYS A 68 -0.83 5.11 -37.08
CA LYS A 68 -0.90 6.53 -36.79
C LYS A 68 -1.77 6.79 -35.56
N LEU A 69 -1.26 7.65 -34.69
CA LEU A 69 -2.01 8.25 -33.59
C LEU A 69 -2.30 9.70 -33.90
N ILE A 70 -3.48 10.16 -33.49
CA ILE A 70 -3.97 11.52 -33.68
C ILE A 70 -4.30 12.11 -32.32
N LEU A 71 -3.76 13.28 -32.01
CA LEU A 71 -4.08 14.00 -30.78
C LEU A 71 -5.51 14.55 -30.87
N LYS A 72 -6.34 14.28 -29.86
CA LYS A 72 -7.67 14.90 -29.77
C LYS A 72 -7.55 16.28 -29.13
N PRO A 73 -8.49 17.21 -29.39
CA PRO A 73 -8.54 18.51 -28.70
C PRO A 73 -8.63 18.39 -27.17
N LYS A 74 -9.16 17.26 -26.67
CA LYS A 74 -9.17 16.93 -25.24
C LYS A 74 -7.76 16.71 -24.69
N GLY A 75 -6.88 16.06 -25.44
CA GLY A 75 -5.47 15.85 -25.09
C GLY A 75 -4.70 17.17 -25.00
N GLU A 76 -4.89 18.07 -25.97
CA GLU A 76 -4.24 19.37 -25.96
C GLU A 76 -4.68 20.25 -24.78
N LYS A 77 -5.99 20.27 -24.47
CA LYS A 77 -6.51 20.95 -23.28
C LYS A 77 -5.96 20.34 -21.99
N PHE A 78 -5.89 19.02 -21.94
CA PHE A 78 -5.37 18.29 -20.79
C PHE A 78 -3.90 18.62 -20.51
N LEU A 79 -3.08 18.73 -21.56
CA LEU A 79 -1.68 19.13 -21.41
C LEU A 79 -1.55 20.58 -20.87
N LYS A 80 -2.39 21.50 -21.35
CA LYS A 80 -2.46 22.89 -20.85
C LYS A 80 -2.91 23.00 -19.39
N GLU A 81 -3.67 22.02 -18.90
CA GLU A 81 -4.10 21.92 -17.50
C GLU A 81 -3.03 21.32 -16.58
N GLY A 82 -1.84 21.00 -17.11
CA GLY A 82 -0.71 20.44 -16.39
C GLY A 82 -0.50 18.94 -16.60
N GLY A 83 -1.24 18.30 -17.50
CA GLY A 83 -0.99 16.92 -17.90
C GLY A 83 -1.24 15.87 -16.80
N PHE A 84 -0.67 14.70 -17.00
CA PHE A 84 -0.70 13.60 -16.04
C PHE A 84 0.09 13.94 -14.78
N VAL A 85 1.24 14.61 -14.91
CA VAL A 85 2.05 15.06 -13.76
C VAL A 85 1.30 16.08 -12.91
N GLY A 86 0.59 17.02 -13.54
CA GLY A 86 -0.23 18.02 -12.86
C GLY A 86 -1.39 17.39 -12.10
N ARG A 87 -2.10 16.44 -12.71
CA ARG A 87 -3.15 15.66 -12.00
C ARG A 87 -2.58 14.83 -10.87
N TYR A 88 -1.46 14.15 -11.09
CA TYR A 88 -0.79 13.35 -10.06
C TYR A 88 -0.39 14.21 -8.87
N ARG A 89 0.22 15.38 -9.11
CA ARG A 89 0.55 16.36 -8.07
C ARG A 89 -0.70 16.91 -7.38
N GLN A 90 -1.78 17.18 -8.09
CA GLN A 90 -3.05 17.59 -7.47
C GLN A 90 -3.68 16.47 -6.63
N GLU A 91 -3.54 15.21 -7.01
CA GLU A 91 -3.98 14.08 -6.19
C GLU A 91 -3.12 13.89 -4.94
N GLN A 92 -1.81 14.14 -5.03
CA GLN A 92 -0.93 14.19 -3.86
C GLN A 92 -1.18 15.42 -2.97
N GLN A 93 -1.51 16.58 -3.58
CA GLN A 93 -1.73 17.84 -2.88
C GLN A 93 -3.16 18.02 -2.36
N LYS A 94 -4.13 17.23 -2.87
CA LYS A 94 -5.45 17.16 -2.24
C LYS A 94 -5.19 16.82 -0.78
N PRO A 95 -5.49 17.74 0.17
CA PRO A 95 -5.28 17.47 1.57
C PRO A 95 -6.13 16.26 1.85
N VAL A 96 -5.45 15.14 2.07
CA VAL A 96 -6.14 13.88 2.27
C VAL A 96 -7.07 14.16 3.43
N VAL A 97 -8.38 14.01 3.23
CA VAL A 97 -9.35 13.98 4.33
C VAL A 97 -8.95 12.90 5.36
N ALA A 98 -7.99 12.03 5.01
CA ALA A 98 -7.22 11.17 5.89
C ALA A 98 -6.30 11.87 6.91
N GLY A 99 -6.08 13.18 6.94
CA GLY A 99 -5.46 13.83 8.10
C GLY A 99 -6.26 13.58 9.38
N GLY A 100 -7.60 13.63 9.27
CA GLY A 100 -8.50 13.27 10.37
C GLY A 100 -8.64 11.76 10.57
N THR A 101 -8.65 10.97 9.50
CA THR A 101 -8.85 9.51 9.59
C THR A 101 -7.58 8.78 10.03
N LEU A 102 -6.40 9.19 9.55
CA LEU A 102 -5.10 8.62 9.91
C LEU A 102 -4.70 9.07 11.32
N ALA A 103 -4.99 10.32 11.72
CA ALA A 103 -4.88 10.73 13.13
C ALA A 103 -5.84 9.94 14.03
N LYS A 104 -7.09 9.70 13.61
CA LYS A 104 -8.03 8.84 14.35
C LYS A 104 -7.56 7.39 14.41
N LEU A 105 -7.00 6.83 13.34
CA LEU A 105 -6.44 5.48 13.30
C LEU A 105 -5.18 5.37 14.17
N GLN A 106 -4.32 6.39 14.17
CA GLN A 106 -3.14 6.45 15.03
C GLN A 106 -3.55 6.59 16.50
N GLN A 107 -4.57 7.40 16.79
CA GLN A 107 -5.16 7.52 18.12
C GLN A 107 -5.82 6.21 18.57
N GLN A 108 -6.50 5.49 17.67
CA GLN A 108 -7.08 4.17 17.94
C GLN A 108 -5.99 3.11 18.17
N ASN A 109 -4.93 3.10 17.38
CA ASN A 109 -3.79 2.19 17.58
C ASN A 109 -3.09 2.43 18.92
N MET A 110 -2.89 3.69 19.33
CA MET A 110 -2.33 4.01 20.65
C MET A 110 -3.27 3.57 21.79
N ARG A 111 -4.59 3.76 21.64
CA ARG A 111 -5.57 3.27 22.61
C ARG A 111 -5.53 1.75 22.73
N LEU A 112 -5.57 1.04 21.61
CA LEU A 112 -5.50 -0.41 21.57
C LEU A 112 -4.17 -0.94 22.14
N GLN A 113 -3.06 -0.25 21.89
CA GLN A 113 -1.76 -0.62 22.46
C GLN A 113 -1.72 -0.41 23.98
N ASN A 114 -2.31 0.66 24.49
CA ASN A 114 -2.46 0.88 25.94
C ASN A 114 -3.40 -0.15 26.59
N GLU A 115 -4.50 -0.50 25.94
CA GLU A 115 -5.41 -1.56 26.41
C GLU A 115 -4.70 -2.92 26.45
N LYS A 116 -3.88 -3.25 25.43
CA LYS A 116 -3.03 -4.45 25.45
C LYS A 116 -2.01 -4.43 26.58
N LEU A 117 -1.28 -3.32 26.76
CA LEU A 117 -0.33 -3.16 27.86
C LEU A 117 -1.00 -3.29 29.24
N SER A 118 -2.21 -2.75 29.38
CA SER A 118 -3.02 -2.88 30.60
C SER A 118 -3.52 -4.32 30.81
N GLY A 119 -3.93 -5.00 29.74
CA GLY A 119 -4.32 -6.42 29.80
C GLY A 119 -3.13 -7.31 30.18
N GLU A 120 -1.96 -7.09 29.58
CA GLU A 120 -0.74 -7.82 29.89
C GLU A 120 -0.27 -7.58 31.33
N SER A 121 -0.40 -6.35 31.85
CA SER A 121 -0.06 -6.06 33.25
C SER A 121 -1.00 -6.79 34.22
N GLN A 122 -2.31 -6.79 33.94
CA GLN A 122 -3.30 -7.54 34.72
C GLN A 122 -3.02 -9.05 34.69
N VAL A 123 -2.75 -9.63 33.51
CA VAL A 123 -2.41 -11.06 33.39
C VAL A 123 -1.14 -11.39 34.16
N ARG A 124 -0.13 -10.51 34.12
CA ARG A 124 1.11 -10.69 34.88
C ARG A 124 0.87 -10.63 36.39
N ASP A 125 0.02 -9.73 36.85
CA ASP A 125 -0.28 -9.57 38.27
C ASP A 125 -1.17 -10.71 38.78
N LEU A 126 -2.16 -11.16 38.00
CA LEU A 126 -2.91 -12.39 38.28
C LEU A 126 -1.98 -13.61 38.34
N ARG A 127 -1.04 -13.75 37.39
CA ARG A 127 -0.08 -14.86 37.38
C ARG A 127 0.83 -14.85 38.61
N LYS A 128 1.25 -13.66 39.07
CA LYS A 128 2.00 -13.52 40.33
C LYS A 128 1.16 -13.93 41.53
N ALA A 129 -0.11 -13.53 41.59
CA ALA A 129 -1.01 -13.91 42.66
C ALA A 129 -1.22 -15.44 42.70
N VAL A 130 -1.47 -16.05 41.54
CA VAL A 130 -1.60 -17.52 41.40
C VAL A 130 -0.33 -18.24 41.82
N ASN A 131 0.84 -17.79 41.34
CA ASN A 131 2.12 -18.39 41.73
C ASN A 131 2.38 -18.26 43.23
N ASN A 132 2.02 -17.14 43.85
CA ASN A 132 2.19 -16.94 45.29
C ASN A 132 1.28 -17.89 46.09
N LEU A 133 0.02 -18.05 45.66
CA LEU A 133 -0.92 -19.01 46.27
C LEU A 133 -0.46 -20.46 46.10
N GLN A 134 -0.01 -20.85 44.91
CA GLN A 134 0.51 -22.19 44.64
C GLN A 134 1.78 -22.47 45.45
N THR A 135 2.69 -21.49 45.57
CA THR A 135 3.90 -21.63 46.39
C THR A 135 3.55 -21.88 47.85
N ARG A 136 2.58 -21.13 48.39
CA ARG A 136 2.12 -21.31 49.77
C ARG A 136 1.47 -22.68 49.97
N GLN A 137 0.64 -23.14 49.04
CA GLN A 137 0.05 -24.49 49.11
C GLN A 137 1.13 -25.58 49.04
N TYR A 138 2.11 -25.44 48.15
CA TYR A 138 3.22 -26.39 48.02
C TYR A 138 4.01 -26.50 49.34
N ILE A 139 4.35 -25.37 49.96
CA ILE A 139 5.02 -25.36 51.27
C ILE A 139 4.20 -26.10 52.33
N TRP A 140 2.88 -25.88 52.38
CA TRP A 140 1.99 -26.60 53.29
C TRP A 140 1.96 -28.11 53.03
N PHE A 141 1.89 -28.54 51.77
CA PHE A 141 1.94 -29.95 51.42
C PHE A 141 3.28 -30.59 51.82
N VAL A 142 4.40 -29.91 51.58
CA VAL A 142 5.73 -30.40 52.00
C VAL A 142 5.79 -30.55 53.52
N LEU A 143 5.30 -29.56 54.28
CA LEU A 143 5.26 -29.64 55.74
C LEU A 143 4.42 -30.81 56.25
N ILE A 144 3.26 -31.06 55.64
CA ILE A 144 2.41 -32.20 55.99
C ILE A 144 3.13 -33.53 55.73
N ILE A 145 3.78 -33.68 54.57
CA ILE A 145 4.53 -34.89 54.24
C ILE A 145 5.67 -35.13 55.25
N VAL A 146 6.42 -34.09 55.58
CA VAL A 146 7.51 -34.17 56.57
C VAL A 146 6.96 -34.57 57.96
N ALA A 147 5.85 -33.98 58.39
CA ALA A 147 5.21 -34.31 59.66
C ALA A 147 4.72 -35.77 59.71
N LEU A 148 4.14 -36.28 58.61
CA LEU A 148 3.72 -37.68 58.51
C LEU A 148 4.90 -38.65 58.60
N ILE A 149 6.01 -38.37 57.92
CA ILE A 149 7.23 -39.19 57.98
C ILE A 149 7.81 -39.20 59.39
N ALA A 150 7.91 -38.03 60.04
CA ALA A 150 8.41 -37.91 61.40
C ALA A 150 7.51 -38.64 62.42
N GLY A 151 6.18 -38.50 62.28
CA GLY A 151 5.21 -39.19 63.13
C GLY A 151 5.27 -40.71 62.98
N TYR A 152 5.43 -41.21 61.75
CA TYR A 152 5.60 -42.64 61.49
C TYR A 152 6.88 -43.19 62.15
N LEU A 153 8.00 -42.49 62.02
CA LEU A 153 9.28 -42.90 62.62
C LEU A 153 9.25 -42.89 64.15
N LEU A 154 8.57 -41.92 64.76
CA LEU A 154 8.41 -41.84 66.21
C LEU A 154 7.42 -42.89 66.74
N GLY A 155 6.37 -43.20 66.00
CA GLY A 155 5.36 -44.19 66.41
C GLY A 155 5.76 -45.65 66.19
N HIS A 156 6.78 -45.92 65.37
CA HIS A 156 7.30 -47.28 65.13
C HIS A 156 8.45 -47.67 66.08
N ARG A 157 8.94 -46.73 66.92
CA ARG A 157 9.89 -47.03 67.99
C ARG A 157 9.18 -47.32 69.30
#